data_AF-A0AAW3I9A2-F1
#
_entry.id   AF-A0AAW3I9A2-F1
#
_cell.length_a   1.000
_cell.length_b   1.000
_cell.length_c   1.000
_cell.angle_alpha   90.00
_cell.angle_beta   90.00
_cell.angle_gamma   90.00
#
_symmetry.space_group_name_H-M   'P 1'
#
loop_
_entity.id
_entity.type
_entity.pdbx_description
1 polymer ?
#
loop_
_entity_poly.entity_id
_entity_poly.type
_entity_poly.pdbx_seq_one_letter_code
_entity_poly.pdbx_strand_id
1 'polypeptide(L)'
;MSNKIRVLCVQPSSVAARFAFMAIALRWSLGVTPRPTRLMIGPHDLEPIGSEPAFWRFAMRHALFGQSFLVTRGGHWDVAASVDGDEVHAFGRKFALSQCLY
;
A
#
# COMPACT_ATOMS: atom_id res chain seq x y z
N MET A 1 -18.98 4.36 -8.43
CA MET A 1 -17.96 4.53 -7.36
C MET A 1 -16.86 5.44 -7.88
N SER A 2 -16.51 6.49 -7.13
CA SER A 2 -15.65 7.58 -7.61
C SER A 2 -14.24 7.08 -7.96
N ASN A 3 -13.82 7.24 -9.22
CA ASN A 3 -12.49 6.87 -9.75
C ASN A 3 -11.39 7.86 -9.30
N LYS A 4 -11.52 8.36 -8.06
CA LYS A 4 -10.62 9.35 -7.46
C LYS A 4 -9.44 8.62 -6.82
N ILE A 5 -8.29 9.26 -6.90
CA ILE A 5 -7.11 8.81 -6.18
C ILE A 5 -7.22 9.31 -4.74
N ARG A 6 -6.94 8.42 -3.80
CA ARG A 6 -6.92 8.72 -2.37
C ARG A 6 -5.58 8.29 -1.80
N VAL A 7 -5.06 9.08 -0.86
CA VAL A 7 -3.86 8.76 -0.10
C VAL A 7 -4.31 8.44 1.32
N LEU A 8 -4.17 7.19 1.75
CA LEU A 8 -4.52 6.75 3.09
C LEU A 8 -3.24 6.62 3.92
N CYS A 9 -3.20 7.25 5.09
CA CYS A 9 -2.12 7.02 6.05
C CYS A 9 -2.43 5.75 6.85
N VAL A 10 -1.50 4.80 6.88
CA VAL A 10 -1.60 3.58 7.68
C VAL A 10 -0.56 3.66 8.78
N GLN A 11 -1.06 3.63 10.01
CA GLN A 11 -0.26 3.56 11.21
C GLN A 11 -0.62 2.26 11.96
N PRO A 12 0.37 1.44 12.33
CA PRO A 12 0.16 0.21 13.06
C PRO A 12 -0.22 0.51 14.51
N SER A 13 -1.22 -0.21 15.03
CA SER A 13 -1.70 -0.08 16.41
C SER A 13 -0.77 -0.72 17.45
N SER A 14 0.18 -1.54 17.02
CA SER A 14 1.14 -2.23 17.89
C SER A 14 2.45 -2.50 17.16
N VAL A 15 3.50 -2.85 17.92
CA VAL A 15 4.80 -3.24 17.35
C VAL A 15 4.66 -4.48 16.45
N ALA A 16 3.83 -5.44 16.82
CA ALA A 16 3.56 -6.62 15.99
C ALA A 16 2.87 -6.26 14.67
N ALA A 17 1.89 -5.34 14.71
CA ALA A 17 1.16 -4.90 13.52
C ALA A 17 2.08 -4.25 12.46
N ARG A 18 3.22 -3.67 12.86
CA ARG A 18 4.24 -3.13 11.94
C ARG A 18 4.76 -4.18 10.96
N PHE A 19 4.78 -5.45 11.35
CA PHE A 19 5.35 -6.54 10.56
C PHE A 19 4.29 -7.30 9.74
N ALA A 20 3.00 -6.91 9.80
CA ALA A 20 1.92 -7.63 9.13
C ALA A 20 2.15 -7.76 7.61
N PHE A 21 2.54 -6.67 6.94
CA PHE A 21 2.85 -6.71 5.51
C PHE A 21 4.09 -7.55 5.20
N MET A 22 5.11 -7.55 6.06
CA MET A 22 6.28 -8.42 5.88
C MET A 22 5.92 -9.89 6.02
N ALA A 23 5.06 -10.24 6.99
CA ALA A 23 4.60 -11.62 7.16
C ALA A 23 3.82 -12.11 5.93
N ILE A 24 2.98 -11.24 5.33
CA ILE A 24 2.28 -11.55 4.07
C ILE A 24 3.29 -11.73 2.93
N ALA A 25 4.24 -10.80 2.79
CA ALA A 25 5.27 -10.87 1.75
C ALA A 25 6.08 -12.17 1.85
N LEU A 26 6.49 -12.55 3.07
CA LEU A 26 7.24 -13.77 3.34
C LEU A 26 6.46 -15.03 2.97
N ARG A 27 5.19 -15.12 3.39
CA ARG A 27 4.33 -16.28 3.06
C ARG A 27 4.09 -16.40 1.56
N TRP A 28 3.95 -15.27 0.87
CA TRP A 28 3.86 -15.24 -0.58
C TRP A 28 5.16 -15.73 -1.25
N SER A 29 6.32 -15.18 -0.87
CA SER A 29 7.61 -15.58 -1.45
C SER A 29 7.97 -17.05 -1.21
N LEU A 30 7.54 -17.62 -0.07
CA LEU A 30 7.76 -19.03 0.25
C LEU A 30 6.73 -19.97 -0.41
N GLY A 31 5.75 -19.44 -1.13
CA GLY A 31 4.67 -20.24 -1.75
C GLY A 31 3.68 -20.84 -0.74
N VAL A 32 3.73 -20.42 0.53
CA VAL A 32 2.80 -20.85 1.58
C VAL A 32 1.40 -20.29 1.32
N THR A 33 1.33 -19.09 0.75
CA THR A 33 0.09 -18.46 0.30
C THR A 33 0.24 -17.98 -1.14
N PRO A 34 -0.83 -18.01 -1.95
CA PRO A 34 -0.80 -17.39 -3.27
C PRO A 34 -0.61 -15.87 -3.16
N ARG A 35 -0.33 -15.23 -4.30
CA ARG A 35 -0.30 -13.76 -4.40
C ARG A 35 -1.54 -13.15 -3.73
N PRO A 36 -1.38 -12.14 -2.85
CA PRO A 36 -2.52 -11.47 -2.23
C PRO A 36 -3.43 -10.85 -3.30
N THR A 37 -4.68 -11.29 -3.36
CA THR A 37 -5.69 -10.74 -4.27
C THR A 37 -6.46 -9.59 -3.61
N ARG A 38 -6.71 -9.69 -2.31
CA ARG A 38 -7.32 -8.65 -1.49
C ARG A 38 -6.76 -8.66 -0.08
N LEU A 39 -6.60 -7.47 0.49
CA LEU A 39 -6.12 -7.26 1.85
C LEU A 39 -7.04 -6.30 2.58
N MET A 40 -7.47 -6.73 3.77
CA MET A 40 -8.15 -5.86 4.72
C MET A 40 -7.12 -5.00 5.46
N ILE A 41 -7.16 -3.69 5.24
CA ILE A 41 -6.31 -2.72 5.93
C ILE A 41 -7.21 -1.73 6.65
N GLY A 42 -7.37 -1.92 7.97
CA GLY A 42 -8.39 -1.21 8.73
C GLY A 42 -9.79 -1.48 8.15
N PRO A 43 -10.59 -0.44 7.84
CA PRO A 43 -11.92 -0.62 7.23
C PRO A 43 -11.87 -0.79 5.70
N HIS A 44 -10.69 -0.82 5.07
CA HIS A 44 -10.55 -0.81 3.62
C HIS A 44 -10.20 -2.19 3.06
N ASP A 45 -11.02 -2.69 2.13
CA ASP A 45 -10.73 -3.89 1.34
C ASP A 45 -10.07 -3.48 0.03
N LEU A 46 -8.79 -3.79 -0.11
CA LEU A 46 -7.95 -3.28 -1.19
C LEU A 46 -7.28 -4.41 -1.96
N GLU A 47 -7.34 -4.32 -3.28
CA GLU A 47 -6.60 -5.18 -4.19
C GLU A 47 -5.19 -4.61 -4.43
N PRO A 48 -4.12 -5.30 -4.00
CA PRO A 48 -2.76 -4.82 -4.22
C PRO A 48 -2.32 -5.02 -5.69
N ILE A 49 -2.08 -3.92 -6.38
CA ILE A 49 -1.54 -3.87 -7.73
C ILE A 49 -0.05 -3.55 -7.65
N GLY A 50 0.76 -4.45 -8.19
CA GLY A 50 2.19 -4.28 -8.38
C GLY A 50 2.91 -5.63 -8.43
N SER A 51 4.24 -5.59 -8.40
CA SER A 51 5.09 -6.77 -8.37
C SER A 51 5.44 -7.17 -6.94
N GLU A 52 5.85 -8.42 -6.75
CA GLU A 52 6.33 -8.92 -5.45
C GLU A 52 7.47 -8.09 -4.85
N PRO A 53 8.50 -7.66 -5.62
CA PRO A 53 9.54 -6.80 -5.08
C PRO A 53 9.05 -5.40 -4.67
N ALA A 54 7.98 -4.89 -5.30
CA ALA A 54 7.37 -3.62 -4.89
C ALA A 54 6.63 -3.78 -3.56
N PHE A 55 5.88 -4.87 -3.41
CA PHE A 55 5.20 -5.22 -2.16
C PHE A 55 6.20 -5.38 -1.01
N TRP A 56 7.32 -6.07 -1.23
CA TRP A 56 8.41 -6.20 -0.25
C TRP A 56 9.01 -4.85 0.15
N ARG A 57 9.29 -3.98 -0.82
CA ARG A 57 9.79 -2.63 -0.54
C ARG A 57 8.83 -1.83 0.33
N PHE A 58 7.54 -1.88 0.02
CA PHE A 58 6.51 -1.27 0.85
C PHE A 58 6.50 -1.87 2.27
N ALA A 59 6.49 -3.20 2.38
CA ALA A 59 6.43 -3.91 3.66
C ALA A 59 7.63 -3.57 4.57
N MET A 60 8.84 -3.56 4.02
CA MET A 60 10.05 -3.19 4.76
C MET A 60 10.01 -1.72 5.20
N ARG A 61 9.61 -0.81 4.31
CA ARG A 61 9.45 0.61 4.64
C ARG A 61 8.45 0.79 5.79
N HIS A 62 7.29 0.15 5.70
CA HIS A 62 6.27 0.22 6.74
C HIS A 62 6.80 -0.32 8.09
N ALA A 63 7.49 -1.47 8.07
CA ALA A 63 8.07 -2.05 9.27
C ALA A 63 9.11 -1.13 9.92
N LEU A 64 9.98 -0.49 9.13
CA LEU A 64 11.04 0.40 9.61
C LEU A 64 10.50 1.73 10.15
N PHE A 65 9.65 2.42 9.38
CA PHE A 65 9.17 3.76 9.73
C PHE A 65 7.94 3.75 10.66
N GLY A 66 7.23 2.63 10.78
CA GLY A 66 6.03 2.54 11.61
C GLY A 66 4.86 3.38 11.10
N GLN A 67 4.92 3.82 9.84
CA GLN A 67 3.82 4.47 9.12
C GLN A 67 4.09 4.39 7.61
N SER A 68 3.04 4.40 6.81
CA SER A 68 3.14 4.39 5.34
C SER A 68 1.90 4.97 4.69
N PHE A 69 2.04 5.44 3.46
CA PHE A 69 0.91 5.87 2.64
C PHE A 69 0.47 4.76 1.69
N LEU A 70 -0.84 4.50 1.61
CA LEU A 70 -1.46 3.70 0.57
C LEU A 70 -2.06 4.65 -0.46
N VAL A 71 -1.63 4.55 -1.72
CA VAL A 71 -2.28 5.27 -2.80
C VAL A 71 -3.30 4.35 -3.45
N THR A 72 -4.56 4.73 -3.39
CA THR A 72 -5.68 3.89 -3.82
C THR A 72 -6.53 4.54 -4.89
N ARG A 73 -7.13 3.73 -5.77
CA ARG A 73 -8.09 4.16 -6.79
C ARG A 73 -9.10 3.06 -7.03
N GLY A 74 -10.38 3.33 -6.75
CA GLY A 74 -11.47 2.40 -7.06
C GLY A 74 -11.37 1.02 -6.39
N GLY A 75 -10.79 0.92 -5.18
CA GLY A 75 -10.57 -0.35 -4.48
C GLY A 75 -9.24 -1.03 -4.79
N HIS A 76 -8.47 -0.49 -5.74
CA HIS A 76 -7.11 -0.92 -5.99
C HIS A 76 -6.12 -0.09 -5.17
N TRP A 77 -5.08 -0.74 -4.68
CA TRP A 77 -3.94 -0.13 -4.01
C TRP A 77 -2.70 -0.33 -4.86
N ASP A 78 -2.05 0.77 -5.28
CA ASP A 78 -0.75 0.68 -5.95
C ASP A 78 0.36 0.53 -4.91
N VAL A 79 0.98 -0.66 -4.86
CA VAL A 79 2.04 -0.97 -3.90
C VAL A 79 3.38 -0.36 -4.27
N ALA A 80 3.55 0.04 -5.53
CA ALA A 80 4.75 0.72 -6.02
C ALA A 80 4.64 2.25 -5.93
N ALA A 81 3.49 2.76 -5.47
CA ALA A 81 3.27 4.18 -5.38
C ALA A 81 4.25 4.88 -4.43
N SER A 82 4.61 6.10 -4.78
CA SER A 82 5.45 6.97 -3.96
C SER A 82 4.81 8.35 -3.83
N VAL A 83 5.00 8.96 -2.66
CA VAL A 83 4.66 10.35 -2.40
C VAL A 83 5.96 11.08 -2.13
N ASP A 84 6.23 12.13 -2.90
CA ASP A 84 7.43 12.97 -2.81
C ASP A 84 7.02 14.44 -2.83
N GLY A 85 7.12 15.12 -1.69
CA GLY A 85 6.60 16.47 -1.50
C GLY A 85 5.12 16.58 -1.91
N ASP A 86 4.86 17.40 -2.93
CA ASP A 86 3.53 17.64 -3.49
C ASP A 86 3.19 16.72 -4.69
N GLU A 87 4.04 15.75 -5.04
CA GLU A 87 3.81 14.80 -6.12
C GLU A 87 3.47 13.39 -5.61
N VAL A 88 2.42 12.80 -6.17
CA VAL A 88 2.06 11.39 -6.00
C VAL A 88 2.32 10.66 -7.30
N HIS A 89 3.21 9.67 -7.28
CA HIS A 89 3.43 8.76 -8.39
C HIS A 89 2.67 7.47 -8.11
N ALA A 90 1.64 7.19 -8.90
CA ALA A 90 0.82 5.98 -8.76
C ALA A 90 0.14 5.63 -10.09
N PHE A 91 -0.21 4.36 -10.27
CA PHE A 91 -0.90 3.83 -11.45
C PHE A 91 -0.24 4.25 -12.77
N GLY A 92 1.10 4.30 -12.79
CA GLY A 92 1.89 4.73 -13.94
C GLY A 92 1.77 6.21 -14.30
N ARG A 93 1.27 7.05 -13.40
CA ARG A 93 1.04 8.49 -13.61
C ARG A 93 1.54 9.30 -12.42
N LYS A 94 1.77 10.60 -12.67
CA LYS A 94 2.05 11.60 -11.64
C LYS A 94 0.81 12.45 -11.37
N PHE A 95 0.57 12.80 -10.11
CA PHE A 95 -0.53 13.65 -9.68
C PHE A 95 0.00 14.69 -8.68
N ALA A 96 -0.54 15.91 -8.73
CA ALA A 96 -0.31 16.87 -7.65
C ALA A 96 -1.16 16.47 -6.43
N LEU A 97 -0.60 16.58 -5.22
CA LEU A 97 -1.27 16.21 -3.98
C LEU A 97 -2.56 17.02 -3.75
N SER A 98 -2.64 18.24 -4.29
CA SER A 98 -3.86 19.07 -4.32
C SER A 98 -5.06 18.40 -5.02
N GLN A 99 -4.83 17.41 -5.88
CA GLN A 99 -5.87 16.65 -6.57
C GLN A 99 -6.29 15.38 -5.81
N CYS A 100 -5.56 15.00 -4.75
CA CYS A 100 -5.89 13.87 -3.89
C CYS A 100 -6.68 14.38 -2.67
N LEU A 101 -8.02 14.36 -2.77
CA LEU A 101 -8.90 14.75 -1.66
C LEU A 101 -8.69 13.80 -0.47
N TYR A 102 -8.35 14.37 0.69
CA TYR A 102 -8.31 13.73 2.01
C TYR A 102 -9.65 13.08 2.37
#